data_AF-S7ZDN1-F1
#
_entry.id   AF-S7ZDN1-F1
#
_cell.length_a   1.000
_cell.length_b   1.000
_cell.length_c   1.000
_cell.angle_alpha   90.00
_cell.angle_beta   90.00
_cell.angle_gamma   90.00
#
_symmetry.space_group_name_H-M   'P 1'
#
loop_
_entity.id
_entity.type
_entity.pdbx_description
1 polymer ?
#
loop_
_entity_poly.entity_id
_entity_poly.type
_entity_poly.pdbx_seq_one_letter_code
_entity_poly.pdbx_strand_id
1 'polypeptide(L)'
;MKFTNMVLAASAAGMAVAYPSAREVVPAGREINTSKRSVEKRANGFTWFGVSESGAEFGSAIPGTLGKDYTWPVASKIQVLRDAGMNVFRVPFLMERLVPGSLTGSFDATYLAALKSTVNSITKSGAYAVLDPHNYGRYGGSVITSTADFQAWWKKVAGEFSSNDKVIFDTNNEYNNMDQTLVLNLNQAAIDGIRAAGATSQYIFVEGNAWTGAWSWTDTNDNMKNLKDPQGKIVYEMHQYLDGDKSGTSESCVSATIGSERLKSATAWLKANNKKGFIGEFAGGANSVCESAVEDMLSYMQDNSDVWTGASWWSAGPWWGSYMYSLEPTDGPAYAAYLPILKKYFPNGSAAAPVGNSGSSPSTTTTTKPAPAQQPATTKAPVQITTTAQPVSKPISTEPAQAPAPVATSTFTTKAAGTTKSACTAKPVATQPASPSTGGTVGRWSQCGGMNWTGATACESPYKCVEQNPYYSQCL
;
A
#
# COMPACT_ATOMS: atom_id res chain seq x y z
N MET A 1 16.12 -0.31 67.58
CA MET A 1 16.58 -1.56 66.95
C MET A 1 16.19 -2.74 67.82
N LYS A 2 15.09 -3.41 67.46
CA LYS A 2 14.63 -4.76 67.84
C LYS A 2 13.22 -4.94 67.22
N PHE A 3 12.83 -6.21 67.00
CA PHE A 3 11.48 -6.75 66.66
C PHE A 3 11.08 -6.74 65.16
N THR A 4 10.57 -7.80 64.50
CA THR A 4 10.29 -9.23 64.83
C THR A 4 9.97 -10.02 63.54
N ASN A 5 10.09 -11.35 63.65
CA ASN A 5 9.61 -12.49 62.84
C ASN A 5 8.20 -12.43 62.19
N MET A 6 7.95 -13.27 61.17
CA MET A 6 6.97 -14.41 61.16
C MET A 6 6.92 -15.14 59.78
N VAL A 7 7.19 -16.46 59.73
CA VAL A 7 6.25 -17.62 59.55
C VAL A 7 5.91 -17.93 58.07
N LEU A 8 6.36 -19.01 57.41
CA LEU A 8 6.15 -20.47 57.54
C LEU A 8 4.73 -20.96 57.17
N ALA A 9 4.60 -21.64 56.01
CA ALA A 9 3.68 -22.77 55.82
C ALA A 9 3.98 -23.50 54.50
N ALA A 10 4.72 -24.61 54.59
CA ALA A 10 4.69 -25.70 53.63
C ALA A 10 3.89 -26.85 54.26
N SER A 11 3.00 -27.47 53.49
CA SER A 11 2.23 -28.64 53.93
C SER A 11 2.38 -29.75 52.90
N ALA A 12 2.94 -30.87 53.35
CA ALA A 12 3.06 -32.11 52.62
C ALA A 12 1.89 -33.05 52.97
N ALA A 13 1.50 -33.91 52.03
CA ALA A 13 0.85 -35.19 52.32
C ALA A 13 1.28 -36.22 51.25
N GLY A 14 1.95 -37.30 51.70
CA GLY A 14 2.07 -38.57 50.97
C GLY A 14 0.73 -39.32 50.98
N MET A 15 0.55 -40.54 50.47
CA MET A 15 1.44 -41.64 50.09
C MET A 15 0.59 -42.66 49.29
N ALA A 16 1.31 -43.57 48.62
CA ALA A 16 0.98 -45.00 48.42
C ALA A 16 0.18 -45.47 47.19
N VAL A 17 0.74 -46.58 46.69
CA VAL A 17 0.50 -47.40 45.51
C VAL A 17 -0.56 -48.47 45.81
N ALA A 18 -1.43 -48.79 44.83
CA ALA A 18 -1.86 -50.17 44.54
C ALA A 18 -2.73 -50.24 43.26
N TYR A 19 -2.35 -51.14 42.34
CA TYR A 19 -3.21 -51.67 41.28
C TYR A 19 -4.36 -52.50 41.88
N PRO A 20 -5.46 -52.70 41.12
CA PRO A 20 -5.71 -54.06 40.67
C PRO A 20 -6.18 -54.19 39.22
N SER A 21 -5.92 -55.38 38.68
CA SER A 21 -6.41 -55.90 37.40
C SER A 21 -7.90 -56.23 37.45
N ALA A 22 -8.62 -56.00 36.36
CA ALA A 22 -9.65 -56.94 35.91
C ALA A 22 -9.86 -56.80 34.40
N ARG A 23 -9.98 -57.97 33.79
CA ARG A 23 -9.99 -58.27 32.37
C ARG A 23 -11.44 -58.60 32.03
N GLU A 24 -12.02 -57.94 31.04
CA GLU A 24 -13.22 -58.45 30.38
C GLU A 24 -13.05 -58.37 28.86
N VAL A 25 -13.55 -59.40 28.19
CA VAL A 25 -13.12 -59.91 26.89
C VAL A 25 -14.24 -59.62 25.85
N VAL A 26 -13.91 -58.81 24.83
CA VAL A 26 -14.19 -58.96 23.36
C VAL A 26 -15.68 -58.94 22.91
N PRO A 27 -16.09 -58.18 21.85
CA PRO A 27 -15.89 -58.65 20.48
C PRO A 27 -15.19 -57.66 19.52
N ALA A 28 -14.40 -58.26 18.64
CA ALA A 28 -13.75 -57.66 17.50
C ALA A 28 -14.75 -57.16 16.45
N GLY A 29 -14.35 -56.14 15.69
CA GLY A 29 -14.90 -55.88 14.36
C GLY A 29 -15.49 -54.49 14.13
N ARG A 30 -14.65 -53.46 14.10
CA ARG A 30 -14.83 -52.34 13.17
C ARG A 30 -13.49 -51.69 12.89
N GLU A 31 -12.99 -51.83 11.67
CA GLU A 31 -11.81 -51.12 11.20
C GLU A 31 -12.05 -49.61 11.32
N ILE A 32 -11.39 -48.98 12.29
CA ILE A 32 -11.18 -47.53 12.27
C ILE A 32 -9.92 -47.32 11.45
N ASN A 33 -10.13 -46.85 10.21
CA ASN A 33 -9.09 -46.32 9.34
C ASN A 33 -8.36 -45.19 10.06
N THR A 34 -7.29 -45.53 10.79
CA THR A 34 -6.34 -44.58 11.33
C THR A 34 -5.38 -44.22 10.21
N SER A 35 -5.90 -43.46 9.23
CA SER A 35 -5.01 -42.63 8.45
C SER A 35 -4.35 -41.69 9.44
N LYS A 36 -3.07 -41.96 9.73
CA LYS A 36 -2.16 -40.93 10.19
C LYS A 36 -2.30 -39.81 9.19
N ARG A 37 -3.12 -38.80 9.49
CA ARG A 37 -2.93 -37.48 8.93
C ARG A 37 -1.51 -37.13 9.31
N SER A 38 -0.59 -37.31 8.36
CA SER A 38 0.60 -36.49 8.30
C SER A 38 0.08 -35.07 8.44
N VAL A 39 0.32 -34.46 9.59
CA VAL A 39 0.31 -33.01 9.68
C VAL A 39 1.41 -32.60 8.73
N GLU A 40 1.04 -32.37 7.46
CA GLU A 40 1.91 -31.67 6.54
C GLU A 40 2.31 -30.40 7.28
N LYS A 41 3.61 -30.30 7.56
CA LYS A 41 4.23 -29.08 8.04
C LYS A 41 3.89 -28.04 6.99
N ARG A 42 2.84 -27.24 7.24
CA ARG A 42 2.43 -26.16 6.33
C ARG A 42 3.69 -25.35 6.02
N ALA A 43 3.88 -24.96 4.77
CA ALA A 43 5.05 -24.18 4.37
C ALA A 43 5.11 -22.92 5.26
N ASN A 44 5.98 -22.92 6.26
CA ASN A 44 6.17 -21.80 7.17
C ASN A 44 6.92 -20.72 6.38
N GLY A 45 6.28 -19.58 6.15
CA GLY A 45 6.90 -18.46 5.46
C GLY A 45 5.88 -17.49 4.88
N PHE A 46 6.36 -16.32 4.45
CA PHE A 46 5.55 -15.33 3.78
C PHE A 46 5.23 -15.73 2.33
N THR A 47 4.10 -15.24 1.83
CA THR A 47 3.78 -15.25 0.39
C THR A 47 4.61 -14.20 -0.34
N TRP A 48 4.73 -13.02 0.28
CA TRP A 48 5.37 -11.85 -0.30
C TRP A 48 6.42 -11.26 0.63
N PHE A 49 7.59 -10.91 0.10
CA PHE A 49 8.55 -10.08 0.82
C PHE A 49 9.27 -9.18 -0.16
N GLY A 50 9.40 -7.90 0.18
CA GLY A 50 9.84 -6.90 -0.76
C GLY A 50 10.26 -5.58 -0.17
N VAL A 51 10.19 -4.57 -1.03
CA VAL A 51 10.53 -3.18 -0.72
C VAL A 51 9.68 -2.24 -1.56
N SER A 52 9.39 -1.06 -1.01
CA SER A 52 8.82 0.05 -1.77
C SER A 52 9.88 0.67 -2.69
N GLU A 53 9.48 1.08 -3.89
CA GLU A 53 10.33 1.62 -4.94
C GLU A 53 9.86 3.05 -5.24
N SER A 54 10.33 3.98 -4.43
CA SER A 54 9.93 5.38 -4.43
C SER A 54 10.63 6.21 -5.51
N GLY A 55 10.01 7.34 -5.83
CA GLY A 55 10.54 8.40 -6.69
C GLY A 55 9.46 9.06 -7.54
N ALA A 56 8.43 8.32 -7.97
CA ALA A 56 7.39 8.84 -8.87
C ALA A 56 6.37 9.72 -8.15
N GLU A 57 6.31 9.59 -6.83
CA GLU A 57 5.57 10.42 -5.89
C GLU A 57 6.29 11.70 -5.47
N PHE A 58 7.60 11.83 -5.72
CA PHE A 58 8.41 12.92 -5.18
C PHE A 58 8.07 14.31 -5.75
N GLY A 59 8.44 15.40 -5.05
CA GLY A 59 8.24 16.81 -5.38
C GLY A 59 6.78 17.29 -5.29
N SER A 60 6.52 18.50 -4.80
CA SER A 60 5.14 19.05 -4.76
C SER A 60 4.64 19.62 -6.07
N ALA A 61 5.51 19.90 -7.04
CA ALA A 61 5.08 20.44 -8.31
C ALA A 61 4.14 19.43 -8.99
N ILE A 62 2.90 19.87 -9.24
CA ILE A 62 1.86 19.12 -9.96
C ILE A 62 1.56 19.84 -11.28
N PRO A 63 1.78 19.20 -12.45
CA PRO A 63 2.24 17.82 -12.62
C PRO A 63 3.74 17.62 -12.31
N GLY A 64 4.53 18.70 -12.27
CA GLY A 64 5.98 18.62 -12.08
C GLY A 64 6.72 18.10 -13.33
N THR A 65 8.04 18.01 -13.23
CA THR A 65 8.94 17.68 -14.34
C THR A 65 9.78 16.45 -13.98
N LEU A 66 9.72 15.41 -14.82
CA LEU A 66 10.56 14.22 -14.69
C LEU A 66 12.06 14.61 -14.70
N GLY A 67 12.84 14.04 -13.78
CA GLY A 67 14.27 14.32 -13.64
C GLY A 67 14.59 15.60 -12.87
N LYS A 68 13.57 16.35 -12.44
CA LYS A 68 13.71 17.50 -11.54
C LYS A 68 12.88 17.34 -10.28
N ASP A 69 11.57 17.17 -10.43
CA ASP A 69 10.63 17.13 -9.31
C ASP A 69 10.37 15.68 -8.87
N TYR A 70 10.37 14.74 -9.80
CA TYR A 70 10.20 13.31 -9.55
C TYR A 70 11.04 12.46 -10.51
N THR A 71 11.15 11.16 -10.22
CA THR A 71 11.85 10.17 -11.05
C THR A 71 11.09 8.85 -11.06
N TRP A 72 11.52 7.87 -11.85
CA TRP A 72 10.98 6.51 -11.78
C TRP A 72 12.02 5.55 -11.21
N PRO A 73 11.60 4.49 -10.48
CA PRO A 73 12.49 3.42 -10.04
C PRO A 73 13.30 2.83 -11.19
N VAL A 74 14.54 2.45 -10.90
CA VAL A 74 15.48 1.96 -11.92
C VAL A 74 15.38 0.44 -12.01
N ALA A 75 14.95 -0.08 -13.17
CA ALA A 75 14.71 -1.50 -13.36
C ALA A 75 15.92 -2.41 -13.03
N SER A 76 17.15 -1.96 -13.30
CA SER A 76 18.35 -2.73 -12.95
C SER A 76 18.62 -2.78 -11.45
N LYS A 77 18.18 -1.78 -10.68
CA LYS A 77 18.30 -1.75 -9.21
C LYS A 77 17.24 -2.65 -8.57
N ILE A 78 16.00 -2.58 -9.05
CA ILE A 78 14.94 -3.56 -8.74
C ILE A 78 15.44 -4.99 -9.00
N GLN A 79 16.13 -5.23 -10.13
CA GLN A 79 16.63 -6.56 -10.48
C GLN A 79 17.66 -7.08 -9.46
N VAL A 80 18.51 -6.23 -8.88
CA VAL A 80 19.46 -6.65 -7.83
C VAL A 80 18.72 -7.18 -6.59
N LEU A 81 17.65 -6.51 -6.19
CA LEU A 81 16.80 -6.93 -5.06
C LEU A 81 15.99 -8.19 -5.39
N ARG A 82 15.51 -8.29 -6.64
CA ARG A 82 14.84 -9.48 -7.18
C ARG A 82 15.76 -10.70 -7.15
N ASP A 83 17.01 -10.54 -7.61
CA ASP A 83 18.03 -11.58 -7.61
C ASP A 83 18.41 -12.01 -6.18
N ALA A 84 18.34 -11.07 -5.22
CA ALA A 84 18.51 -11.37 -3.81
C ALA A 84 17.36 -12.21 -3.22
N GLY A 85 16.18 -12.22 -3.85
CA GLY A 85 15.05 -13.09 -3.50
C GLY A 85 13.73 -12.36 -3.21
N MET A 86 13.70 -11.02 -3.23
CA MET A 86 12.45 -10.26 -3.05
C MET A 86 11.47 -10.53 -4.19
N ASN A 87 10.18 -10.65 -3.91
CA ASN A 87 9.17 -11.05 -4.90
C ASN A 87 7.92 -10.15 -4.96
N VAL A 88 7.92 -9.04 -4.23
CA VAL A 88 6.92 -7.97 -4.34
C VAL A 88 7.65 -6.63 -4.32
N PHE A 89 7.18 -5.66 -5.09
CA PHE A 89 7.69 -4.29 -5.09
C PHE A 89 6.51 -3.33 -5.09
N ARG A 90 6.42 -2.46 -4.09
CA ARG A 90 5.36 -1.44 -3.99
C ARG A 90 5.83 -0.17 -4.69
N VAL A 91 5.03 0.37 -5.60
CA VAL A 91 5.41 1.49 -6.47
C VAL A 91 4.52 2.69 -6.16
N PRO A 92 4.94 3.59 -5.26
CA PRO A 92 4.27 4.86 -5.02
C PRO A 92 4.19 5.73 -6.28
N PHE A 93 3.04 6.36 -6.52
CA PHE A 93 2.84 7.37 -7.56
C PHE A 93 1.74 8.36 -7.16
N LEU A 94 1.69 9.55 -7.78
CA LEU A 94 0.63 10.54 -7.47
C LEU A 94 -0.56 10.40 -8.42
N MET A 95 -1.77 10.38 -7.85
CA MET A 95 -3.02 10.37 -8.59
C MET A 95 -3.15 11.56 -9.53
N GLU A 96 -2.71 12.76 -9.11
CA GLU A 96 -2.79 14.02 -9.87
C GLU A 96 -1.84 14.04 -11.08
N ARG A 97 -0.75 13.28 -11.03
CA ARG A 97 0.15 13.11 -12.18
C ARG A 97 -0.39 12.08 -13.16
N LEU A 98 -1.02 11.01 -12.65
CA LEU A 98 -1.61 9.98 -13.49
C LEU A 98 -2.89 10.46 -14.19
N VAL A 99 -3.80 11.09 -13.46
CA VAL A 99 -5.07 11.64 -13.94
C VAL A 99 -5.16 13.10 -13.51
N PRO A 100 -4.64 14.05 -14.31
CA PRO A 100 -4.65 15.46 -13.94
C PRO A 100 -6.04 16.11 -14.00
N GLY A 101 -6.19 17.20 -13.24
CA GLY A 101 -7.39 18.05 -13.24
C GLY A 101 -8.52 17.53 -12.34
N SER A 102 -8.99 16.30 -12.54
CA SER A 102 -10.01 15.67 -11.69
C SER A 102 -9.88 14.14 -11.67
N LEU A 103 -10.43 13.49 -10.63
CA LEU A 103 -10.47 12.01 -10.53
C LEU A 103 -11.13 11.34 -11.76
N THR A 104 -12.04 12.02 -12.43
CA THR A 104 -12.72 11.51 -13.63
C THR A 104 -12.07 11.95 -14.94
N GLY A 105 -11.01 12.77 -14.89
CA GLY A 105 -10.26 13.30 -16.03
C GLY A 105 -9.57 12.25 -16.90
N SER A 106 -8.91 12.67 -17.97
CA SER A 106 -8.14 11.75 -18.82
C SER A 106 -6.78 11.44 -18.20
N PHE A 107 -6.18 10.31 -18.57
CA PHE A 107 -4.80 10.03 -18.18
C PHE A 107 -3.83 11.04 -18.78
N ASP A 108 -2.79 11.38 -18.02
CA ASP A 108 -1.55 11.81 -18.64
C ASP A 108 -0.89 10.60 -19.31
N ALA A 109 -0.80 10.63 -20.65
CA ALA A 109 -0.32 9.49 -21.42
C ALA A 109 1.16 9.17 -21.15
N THR A 110 1.97 10.18 -20.82
CA THR A 110 3.40 10.00 -20.57
C THR A 110 3.63 9.35 -19.21
N TYR A 111 2.95 9.86 -18.18
CA TYR A 111 3.03 9.32 -16.82
C TYR A 111 2.46 7.90 -16.75
N LEU A 112 1.31 7.64 -17.40
CA LEU A 112 0.75 6.28 -17.50
C LEU A 112 1.72 5.33 -18.22
N ALA A 113 2.33 5.75 -19.33
CA ALA A 113 3.30 4.91 -20.05
C ALA A 113 4.51 4.55 -19.18
N ALA A 114 5.01 5.50 -18.39
CA ALA A 114 6.11 5.27 -17.47
C ALA A 114 5.73 4.34 -16.31
N LEU A 115 4.56 4.53 -15.69
CA LEU A 115 4.02 3.60 -14.68
C LEU A 115 3.91 2.18 -15.23
N LYS A 116 3.32 2.02 -16.42
CA LYS A 116 3.22 0.72 -17.10
C LYS A 116 4.59 0.11 -17.37
N SER A 117 5.58 0.92 -17.75
CA SER A 117 6.95 0.44 -17.98
C SER A 117 7.59 -0.13 -16.71
N THR A 118 7.48 0.58 -15.58
CA THR A 118 8.00 0.14 -14.27
C THR A 118 7.30 -1.14 -13.80
N VAL A 119 5.95 -1.15 -13.81
CA VAL A 119 5.13 -2.31 -13.44
C VAL A 119 5.44 -3.53 -14.32
N ASN A 120 5.58 -3.34 -15.64
CA ASN A 120 5.91 -4.43 -16.55
C ASN A 120 7.32 -4.97 -16.33
N SER A 121 8.28 -4.12 -15.95
CA SER A 121 9.65 -4.55 -15.64
C SER A 121 9.67 -5.46 -14.40
N ILE A 122 8.94 -5.07 -13.35
CA ILE A 122 8.77 -5.88 -12.13
C ILE A 122 8.07 -7.20 -12.47
N THR A 123 6.90 -7.14 -13.10
CA THR A 123 6.06 -8.33 -13.32
C THR A 123 6.66 -9.33 -14.32
N LYS A 124 7.43 -8.88 -15.31
CA LYS A 124 8.20 -9.77 -16.22
C LYS A 124 9.30 -10.56 -15.51
N SER A 125 9.79 -10.09 -14.36
CA SER A 125 10.73 -10.85 -13.51
C SER A 125 10.05 -11.95 -12.68
N GLY A 126 8.72 -12.05 -12.76
CA GLY A 126 7.89 -12.97 -11.96
C GLY A 126 7.48 -12.44 -10.59
N ALA A 127 7.99 -11.27 -10.18
CA ALA A 127 7.58 -10.58 -8.95
C ALA A 127 6.21 -9.89 -9.10
N TYR A 128 5.61 -9.56 -7.97
CA TYR A 128 4.40 -8.74 -7.90
C TYR A 128 4.74 -7.25 -7.88
N ALA A 129 3.92 -6.44 -8.55
CA ALA A 129 3.99 -4.98 -8.48
C ALA A 129 2.73 -4.46 -7.77
N VAL A 130 2.90 -3.79 -6.62
CA VAL A 130 1.79 -3.10 -5.94
C VAL A 130 1.72 -1.68 -6.50
N LEU A 131 0.57 -1.32 -7.06
CA LEU A 131 0.30 0.03 -7.54
C LEU A 131 -0.26 0.82 -6.36
N ASP A 132 0.54 1.74 -5.84
CA ASP A 132 0.22 2.59 -4.68
C ASP A 132 -0.04 4.04 -5.13
N PRO A 133 -1.31 4.49 -5.20
CA PRO A 133 -1.62 5.91 -5.27
C PRO A 133 -1.32 6.56 -3.90
N HIS A 134 -0.16 7.22 -3.83
CA HIS A 134 0.48 7.68 -2.61
C HIS A 134 -0.07 9.03 -2.13
N ASN A 135 -1.37 9.03 -1.78
CA ASN A 135 -2.20 10.23 -1.79
C ASN A 135 -2.91 10.55 -0.47
N TYR A 136 -2.78 9.72 0.57
CA TYR A 136 -3.30 10.03 1.91
C TYR A 136 -4.81 10.26 1.94
N GLY A 137 -5.57 9.57 1.07
CA GLY A 137 -7.00 9.77 0.89
C GLY A 137 -7.41 11.11 0.29
N ARG A 138 -6.46 11.82 -0.35
CA ARG A 138 -6.64 13.19 -0.84
C ARG A 138 -6.29 13.30 -2.32
N TYR A 139 -6.98 14.20 -3.01
CA TYR A 139 -6.71 14.56 -4.39
C TYR A 139 -6.77 16.08 -4.54
N GLY A 140 -5.74 16.68 -5.14
CA GLY A 140 -5.59 18.13 -5.21
C GLY A 140 -5.63 18.79 -3.83
N GLY A 141 -5.14 18.08 -2.81
CA GLY A 141 -5.11 18.55 -1.43
C GLY A 141 -6.34 18.26 -0.57
N SER A 142 -7.47 18.00 -1.21
CA SER A 142 -8.75 17.83 -0.53
C SER A 142 -9.05 16.36 -0.27
N VAL A 143 -9.69 16.08 0.87
CA VAL A 143 -10.23 14.75 1.18
C VAL A 143 -11.12 14.28 0.03
N ILE A 144 -10.89 13.06 -0.47
CA ILE A 144 -11.74 12.45 -1.48
C ILE A 144 -13.07 12.07 -0.81
N THR A 145 -14.14 12.81 -1.11
CA THR A 145 -15.47 12.57 -0.52
C THR A 145 -16.42 11.82 -1.45
N SER A 146 -16.17 11.88 -2.77
CA SER A 146 -17.00 11.23 -3.78
C SER A 146 -16.53 9.80 -4.03
N THR A 147 -17.24 8.83 -3.43
CA THR A 147 -17.01 7.40 -3.66
C THR A 147 -17.26 7.02 -5.13
N ALA A 148 -18.21 7.66 -5.80
CA ALA A 148 -18.48 7.44 -7.21
C ALA A 148 -17.30 7.86 -8.11
N ASP A 149 -16.69 9.01 -7.85
CA ASP A 149 -15.53 9.46 -8.63
C ASP A 149 -14.29 8.61 -8.34
N PHE A 150 -14.11 8.19 -7.08
CA PHE A 150 -13.02 7.29 -6.70
C PHE A 150 -13.18 5.89 -7.31
N GLN A 151 -14.40 5.35 -7.34
CA GLN A 151 -14.73 4.11 -8.05
C GLN A 151 -14.46 4.25 -9.56
N ALA A 152 -14.85 5.37 -10.18
CA ALA A 152 -14.62 5.61 -11.59
C ALA A 152 -13.12 5.74 -11.92
N TRP A 153 -12.34 6.39 -11.04
CA TRP A 153 -10.88 6.46 -11.13
C TRP A 153 -10.28 5.05 -11.08
N TRP A 154 -10.64 4.25 -10.06
CA TRP A 154 -10.14 2.89 -9.91
C TRP A 154 -10.53 1.96 -11.06
N LYS A 155 -11.76 2.07 -11.58
CA LYS A 155 -12.18 1.31 -12.76
C LYS A 155 -11.30 1.63 -13.97
N LYS A 156 -10.94 2.89 -14.15
CA LYS A 156 -10.09 3.33 -15.26
C LYS A 156 -8.65 2.81 -15.10
N VAL A 157 -8.04 2.99 -13.93
CA VAL A 157 -6.68 2.52 -13.65
C VAL A 157 -6.60 1.00 -13.74
N ALA A 158 -7.48 0.27 -13.07
CA ALA A 158 -7.47 -1.19 -13.10
C ALA A 158 -7.68 -1.76 -14.50
N GLY A 159 -8.43 -1.07 -15.37
CA GLY A 159 -8.59 -1.46 -16.78
C GLY A 159 -7.27 -1.61 -17.52
N GLU A 160 -6.31 -0.71 -17.26
CA GLU A 160 -4.97 -0.71 -17.88
C GLU A 160 -4.10 -1.90 -17.47
N PHE A 161 -4.41 -2.56 -16.36
CA PHE A 161 -3.62 -3.63 -15.75
C PHE A 161 -4.39 -4.94 -15.55
N SER A 162 -5.65 -4.99 -15.97
CA SER A 162 -6.59 -6.10 -15.69
C SER A 162 -6.13 -7.48 -16.15
N SER A 163 -5.29 -7.55 -17.19
CA SER A 163 -4.72 -8.82 -17.71
C SER A 163 -3.42 -9.26 -17.04
N ASN A 164 -2.81 -8.41 -16.19
CA ASN A 164 -1.56 -8.73 -15.50
C ASN A 164 -1.88 -9.28 -14.10
N ASP A 165 -1.74 -10.59 -13.91
CA ASP A 165 -2.04 -11.30 -12.66
C ASP A 165 -1.00 -11.10 -11.55
N LYS A 166 0.13 -10.46 -11.88
CA LYS A 166 1.18 -10.04 -10.94
C LYS A 166 1.02 -8.60 -10.46
N VAL A 167 -0.01 -7.89 -10.93
CA VAL A 167 -0.39 -6.61 -10.33
C VAL A 167 -1.20 -6.83 -9.05
N ILE A 168 -0.89 -6.03 -8.04
CA ILE A 168 -1.69 -5.84 -6.83
C ILE A 168 -2.12 -4.38 -6.81
N PHE A 169 -3.38 -4.11 -6.47
CA PHE A 169 -3.88 -2.74 -6.35
C PHE A 169 -3.95 -2.36 -4.88
N ASP A 170 -3.20 -1.35 -4.46
CA ASP A 170 -3.36 -0.70 -3.17
C ASP A 170 -4.35 0.46 -3.34
N THR A 171 -5.41 0.48 -2.53
CA THR A 171 -6.50 1.47 -2.66
C THR A 171 -6.04 2.92 -2.53
N ASN A 172 -5.14 3.22 -1.59
CA ASN A 172 -4.56 4.53 -1.36
C ASN A 172 -3.64 4.46 -0.14
N ASN A 173 -2.45 5.05 -0.25
CA ASN A 173 -1.55 5.17 0.89
C ASN A 173 -2.18 5.94 2.06
N GLU A 174 -2.16 5.37 3.25
CA GLU A 174 -2.28 6.01 4.55
C GLU A 174 -3.40 7.04 4.67
N TYR A 175 -4.66 6.60 4.54
CA TYR A 175 -5.78 7.44 4.95
C TYR A 175 -5.55 7.97 6.38
N ASN A 176 -5.75 9.26 6.59
CA ASN A 176 -5.53 9.89 7.89
C ASN A 176 -6.41 11.12 8.08
N ASN A 177 -6.78 11.38 9.34
CA ASN A 177 -7.60 12.53 9.74
C ASN A 177 -8.88 12.70 8.90
N MET A 178 -9.49 11.57 8.52
CA MET A 178 -10.74 11.50 7.74
C MET A 178 -11.84 10.84 8.56
N ASP A 179 -13.10 11.02 8.14
CA ASP A 179 -14.21 10.25 8.70
C ASP A 179 -14.02 8.75 8.44
N GLN A 180 -14.18 7.92 9.47
CA GLN A 180 -13.91 6.49 9.39
C GLN A 180 -14.92 5.72 8.51
N THR A 181 -16.16 6.22 8.39
CA THR A 181 -17.16 5.63 7.50
C THR A 181 -16.81 5.95 6.05
N LEU A 182 -16.31 7.15 5.79
CA LEU A 182 -15.80 7.53 4.47
C LEU A 182 -14.61 6.66 4.06
N VAL A 183 -13.63 6.42 4.93
CA VAL A 183 -12.48 5.54 4.60
C VAL A 183 -12.94 4.13 4.21
N LEU A 184 -13.88 3.54 4.96
CA LEU A 184 -14.51 2.27 4.60
C LEU A 184 -15.17 2.32 3.22
N ASN A 185 -15.94 3.38 2.95
CA ASN A 185 -16.67 3.53 1.70
C ASN A 185 -15.75 3.77 0.50
N LEU A 186 -14.63 4.48 0.67
CA LEU A 186 -13.63 4.68 -0.38
C LEU A 186 -12.92 3.37 -0.72
N ASN A 187 -12.54 2.57 0.27
CA ASN A 187 -11.98 1.24 0.05
C ASN A 187 -12.98 0.33 -0.69
N GLN A 188 -14.26 0.33 -0.30
CA GLN A 188 -15.28 -0.44 -1.01
C GLN A 188 -15.47 0.05 -2.46
N ALA A 189 -15.49 1.37 -2.67
CA ALA A 189 -15.57 1.96 -4.00
C ALA A 189 -14.37 1.60 -4.89
N ALA A 190 -13.16 1.54 -4.34
CA ALA A 190 -11.98 1.06 -5.04
C ALA A 190 -12.14 -0.40 -5.47
N ILE A 191 -12.54 -1.29 -4.53
CA ILE A 191 -12.79 -2.70 -4.83
C ILE A 191 -13.81 -2.84 -5.95
N ASP A 192 -14.96 -2.18 -5.83
CA ASP A 192 -16.04 -2.25 -6.81
C ASP A 192 -15.58 -1.75 -8.18
N GLY A 193 -14.81 -0.66 -8.23
CA GLY A 193 -14.24 -0.10 -9.44
C GLY A 193 -13.26 -1.05 -10.12
N ILE A 194 -12.29 -1.58 -9.35
CA ILE A 194 -11.28 -2.54 -9.82
C ILE A 194 -11.97 -3.78 -10.42
N ARG A 195 -12.94 -4.36 -9.69
CA ARG A 195 -13.64 -5.57 -10.18
C ARG A 195 -14.52 -5.25 -11.40
N ALA A 196 -15.17 -4.09 -11.44
CA ALA A 196 -15.95 -3.65 -12.60
C ALA A 196 -15.09 -3.36 -13.85
N ALA A 197 -13.77 -3.23 -13.71
CA ALA A 197 -12.84 -3.12 -14.83
C ALA A 197 -12.44 -4.47 -15.45
N GLY A 198 -12.87 -5.59 -14.88
CA GLY A 198 -12.48 -6.94 -15.29
C GLY A 198 -11.19 -7.45 -14.62
N ALA A 199 -10.58 -6.67 -13.73
CA ALA A 199 -9.41 -7.07 -12.96
C ALA A 199 -9.81 -8.00 -11.80
N THR A 200 -9.98 -9.29 -12.12
CA THR A 200 -10.55 -10.32 -11.22
C THR A 200 -9.50 -11.28 -10.65
N SER A 201 -8.30 -11.34 -11.26
CA SER A 201 -7.22 -12.22 -10.80
C SER A 201 -6.41 -11.58 -9.66
N GLN A 202 -6.30 -10.26 -9.63
CA GLN A 202 -5.42 -9.48 -8.77
C GLN A 202 -5.90 -9.41 -7.31
N TYR A 203 -4.94 -9.35 -6.39
CA TYR A 203 -5.20 -8.96 -5.00
C TYR A 203 -5.49 -7.46 -4.90
N ILE A 204 -6.24 -7.09 -3.87
CA ILE A 204 -6.49 -5.69 -3.51
C ILE A 204 -6.03 -5.49 -2.08
N PHE A 205 -5.06 -4.60 -1.90
CA PHE A 205 -4.58 -4.16 -0.61
C PHE A 205 -5.45 -2.97 -0.18
N VAL A 206 -6.06 -3.09 0.99
CA VAL A 206 -6.96 -2.08 1.56
C VAL A 206 -6.28 -1.44 2.76
N GLU A 207 -6.34 -0.12 2.82
CA GLU A 207 -5.68 0.66 3.86
C GLU A 207 -6.70 1.34 4.78
N GLY A 208 -6.37 1.37 6.07
CA GLY A 208 -7.17 2.01 7.11
C GLY A 208 -6.85 3.48 7.30
N ASN A 209 -7.61 4.12 8.18
CA ASN A 209 -7.35 5.46 8.69
C ASN A 209 -6.21 5.43 9.71
N ALA A 210 -5.85 6.60 10.25
CA ALA A 210 -4.73 6.77 11.18
C ALA A 210 -3.43 6.19 10.62
N TRP A 211 -3.13 6.53 9.36
CA TRP A 211 -1.95 6.09 8.61
C TRP A 211 -1.83 4.57 8.52
N THR A 212 -2.98 3.89 8.48
CA THR A 212 -3.11 2.43 8.45
C THR A 212 -2.26 1.69 9.51
N GLY A 213 -1.93 2.35 10.63
CA GLY A 213 -0.95 1.86 11.59
C GLY A 213 -1.41 0.57 12.29
N ALA A 214 -0.57 -0.47 12.27
CA ALA A 214 -0.92 -1.74 12.91
C ALA A 214 -1.10 -1.59 14.43
N TRP A 215 -0.23 -0.80 15.08
CA TRP A 215 -0.26 -0.51 16.52
C TRP A 215 -1.57 0.11 17.03
N SER A 216 -2.31 0.80 16.18
CA SER A 216 -3.57 1.49 16.51
C SER A 216 -4.77 0.94 15.72
N TRP A 217 -4.59 -0.16 14.97
CA TRP A 217 -5.59 -0.68 14.04
C TRP A 217 -6.96 -0.88 14.70
N THR A 218 -6.97 -1.53 15.87
CA THR A 218 -8.20 -1.86 16.59
C THR A 218 -8.92 -0.66 17.19
N ASP A 219 -8.23 0.46 17.34
CA ASP A 219 -8.78 1.67 17.97
C ASP A 219 -9.64 2.45 16.98
N THR A 220 -9.32 2.36 15.68
CA THR A 220 -9.92 3.19 14.63
C THR A 220 -10.57 2.36 13.52
N ASN A 221 -9.94 1.26 13.09
CA ASN A 221 -10.23 0.59 11.83
C ASN A 221 -11.10 -0.67 11.94
N ASP A 222 -11.76 -0.90 13.08
CA ASP A 222 -12.57 -2.11 13.29
C ASP A 222 -13.71 -2.26 12.26
N ASN A 223 -14.27 -1.17 11.73
CA ASN A 223 -15.31 -1.23 10.69
C ASN A 223 -14.80 -1.78 9.34
N MET A 224 -13.49 -1.80 9.10
CA MET A 224 -12.87 -2.28 7.86
C MET A 224 -13.11 -3.79 7.63
N LYS A 225 -13.47 -4.57 8.67
CA LYS A 225 -13.87 -5.98 8.50
C LYS A 225 -15.07 -6.18 7.56
N ASN A 226 -15.86 -5.12 7.35
CA ASN A 226 -17.09 -5.14 6.56
C ASN A 226 -16.85 -5.02 5.04
N LEU A 227 -15.61 -4.76 4.60
CA LEU A 227 -15.26 -4.75 3.18
C LEU A 227 -15.54 -6.10 2.53
N LYS A 228 -16.04 -6.07 1.29
CA LYS A 228 -16.40 -7.25 0.51
C LYS A 228 -15.77 -7.19 -0.86
N ASP A 229 -15.19 -8.31 -1.27
CA ASP A 229 -14.70 -8.53 -2.62
C ASP A 229 -15.30 -9.82 -3.15
N PRO A 230 -15.99 -9.82 -4.31
CA PRO A 230 -16.52 -11.03 -4.91
C PRO A 230 -15.45 -12.09 -5.23
N GLN A 231 -14.17 -11.69 -5.35
CA GLN A 231 -13.05 -12.61 -5.59
C GLN A 231 -12.39 -13.12 -4.31
N GLY A 232 -12.74 -12.57 -3.14
CA GLY A 232 -12.16 -12.97 -1.85
C GLY A 232 -10.65 -12.72 -1.73
N LYS A 233 -10.12 -11.67 -2.40
CA LYS A 233 -8.68 -11.35 -2.47
C LYS A 233 -8.31 -10.02 -1.80
N ILE A 234 -9.07 -9.64 -0.78
CA ILE A 234 -8.71 -8.50 0.09
C ILE A 234 -7.56 -8.92 1.02
N VAL A 235 -6.56 -8.05 1.12
CA VAL A 235 -5.51 -8.11 2.15
C VAL A 235 -5.47 -6.74 2.83
N TYR A 236 -5.47 -6.71 4.16
CA TYR A 236 -5.42 -5.48 4.94
C TYR A 236 -3.96 -5.04 5.05
N GLU A 237 -3.58 -4.02 4.29
CA GLU A 237 -2.26 -3.42 4.33
C GLU A 237 -2.17 -2.47 5.51
N MET A 238 -1.19 -2.71 6.38
CA MET A 238 -0.91 -1.90 7.56
C MET A 238 0.53 -1.46 7.55
N HIS A 239 0.82 -0.32 8.16
CA HIS A 239 2.18 0.21 8.27
C HIS A 239 2.67 0.13 9.71
N GLN A 240 3.97 -0.07 9.88
CA GLN A 240 4.56 -0.10 11.21
C GLN A 240 6.02 0.35 11.25
N TYR A 241 6.24 1.53 11.79
CA TYR A 241 7.58 1.99 12.20
C TYR A 241 7.84 1.68 13.68
N LEU A 242 9.09 1.81 14.13
CA LEU A 242 9.58 1.28 15.41
C LEU A 242 10.08 2.36 16.38
N ASP A 243 10.12 3.61 15.92
CA ASP A 243 10.45 4.81 16.68
C ASP A 243 9.34 5.22 17.65
N GLY A 244 9.65 6.16 18.56
CA GLY A 244 8.79 6.51 19.69
C GLY A 244 7.37 6.92 19.30
N ASP A 245 7.25 7.74 18.27
CA ASP A 245 5.97 8.26 17.74
C ASP A 245 5.44 7.47 16.53
N LYS A 246 6.11 6.37 16.17
CA LYS A 246 5.69 5.40 15.15
C LYS A 246 5.61 6.00 13.73
N SER A 247 6.27 7.13 13.51
CA SER A 247 6.23 7.89 12.27
C SER A 247 7.27 7.45 11.24
N GLY A 248 8.30 6.71 11.66
CA GLY A 248 9.42 6.38 10.78
C GLY A 248 10.36 7.56 10.54
N THR A 249 10.44 8.48 11.49
CA THR A 249 11.24 9.71 11.39
C THR A 249 12.42 9.76 12.36
N SER A 250 12.79 8.63 12.94
CA SER A 250 13.97 8.52 13.79
C SER A 250 14.75 7.24 13.54
N GLU A 251 16.08 7.33 13.52
CA GLU A 251 16.96 6.17 13.47
C GLU A 251 16.85 5.26 14.71
N SER A 252 16.20 5.75 15.78
CA SER A 252 16.08 5.02 17.05
C SER A 252 14.80 4.18 17.11
N CYS A 253 14.92 2.99 17.68
CA CYS A 253 13.78 2.13 18.01
C CYS A 253 13.57 2.10 19.52
N VAL A 254 12.31 2.01 19.97
CA VAL A 254 11.96 2.09 21.40
C VAL A 254 12.61 0.97 22.22
N SER A 255 12.61 -0.25 21.69
CA SER A 255 13.22 -1.42 22.32
C SER A 255 13.50 -2.48 21.26
N ALA A 256 14.26 -3.51 21.62
CA ALA A 256 14.53 -4.66 20.76
C ALA A 256 13.30 -5.56 20.50
N THR A 257 12.17 -5.33 21.17
CA THR A 257 10.93 -6.14 21.08
C THR A 257 9.71 -5.33 20.65
N ILE A 258 9.90 -4.04 20.33
CA ILE A 258 8.79 -3.13 20.06
C ILE A 258 7.99 -3.53 18.82
N GLY A 259 8.63 -4.23 17.87
CA GLY A 259 8.01 -4.68 16.63
C GLY A 259 6.83 -5.61 16.88
N SER A 260 7.06 -6.77 17.49
CA SER A 260 6.00 -7.74 17.79
C SER A 260 4.95 -7.16 18.74
N GLU A 261 5.36 -6.35 19.72
CA GLU A 261 4.45 -5.68 20.65
C GLU A 261 3.41 -4.82 19.92
N ARG A 262 3.83 -4.07 18.90
CA ARG A 262 2.95 -3.22 18.09
C ARG A 262 2.03 -4.02 17.16
N LEU A 263 2.37 -5.26 16.80
CA LEU A 263 1.54 -6.08 15.92
C LEU A 263 0.51 -6.96 16.64
N LYS A 264 0.59 -7.11 17.96
CA LYS A 264 -0.26 -8.05 18.72
C LYS A 264 -1.75 -7.80 18.56
N SER A 265 -2.20 -6.55 18.69
CA SER A 265 -3.63 -6.20 18.60
C SER A 265 -4.17 -6.42 17.17
N ALA A 266 -3.45 -5.94 16.16
CA ALA A 266 -3.79 -6.18 14.75
C ALA A 266 -3.83 -7.67 14.39
N THR A 267 -2.86 -8.46 14.86
CA THR A 267 -2.81 -9.91 14.61
C THR A 267 -4.01 -10.63 15.21
N ALA A 268 -4.37 -10.29 16.46
CA ALA A 268 -5.57 -10.84 17.10
C ALA A 268 -6.84 -10.46 16.32
N TRP A 269 -6.93 -9.21 15.84
CA TRP A 269 -8.05 -8.74 15.03
C TRP A 269 -8.16 -9.49 13.69
N LEU A 270 -7.04 -9.69 12.98
CA LEU A 270 -7.02 -10.45 11.72
C LEU A 270 -7.53 -11.88 11.94
N LYS A 271 -7.06 -12.55 13.00
CA LYS A 271 -7.50 -13.91 13.35
C LYS A 271 -8.99 -13.96 13.70
N ALA A 272 -9.45 -13.06 14.57
CA ALA A 272 -10.85 -13.02 15.01
C ALA A 272 -11.84 -12.77 13.85
N ASN A 273 -11.41 -12.01 12.84
CA ASN A 273 -12.25 -11.64 11.70
C ASN A 273 -11.98 -12.49 10.43
N ASN A 274 -11.14 -13.52 10.54
CA ASN A 274 -10.71 -14.37 9.42
C ASN A 274 -10.21 -13.57 8.21
N LYS A 275 -9.32 -12.62 8.47
CA LYS A 275 -8.74 -11.71 7.46
C LYS A 275 -7.24 -11.98 7.28
N LYS A 276 -6.70 -11.51 6.16
CA LYS A 276 -5.27 -11.55 5.83
C LYS A 276 -4.68 -10.16 5.92
N GLY A 277 -3.49 -10.04 6.49
CA GLY A 277 -2.75 -8.79 6.59
C GLY A 277 -1.44 -8.81 5.79
N PHE A 278 -0.95 -7.62 5.49
CA PHE A 278 0.37 -7.37 4.90
C PHE A 278 0.97 -6.13 5.59
N ILE A 279 2.27 -6.14 5.91
CA ILE A 279 2.95 -4.93 6.37
C ILE A 279 3.49 -4.18 5.15
N GLY A 280 2.77 -3.15 4.71
CA GLY A 280 3.04 -2.35 3.51
C GLY A 280 4.32 -1.52 3.60
N GLU A 281 4.57 -1.02 4.81
CA GLU A 281 5.75 -0.24 5.15
C GLU A 281 6.24 -0.59 6.55
N PHE A 282 7.55 -0.80 6.65
CA PHE A 282 8.27 -0.83 7.92
C PHE A 282 9.73 -0.49 7.70
N ALA A 283 10.38 0.02 8.74
CA ALA A 283 11.81 0.28 8.75
C ALA A 283 12.36 0.40 10.17
N GLY A 284 13.69 0.34 10.28
CA GLY A 284 14.45 0.66 11.48
C GLY A 284 15.82 1.22 11.10
N GLY A 285 16.42 2.05 11.97
CA GLY A 285 17.75 2.59 11.72
C GLY A 285 18.84 1.51 11.81
N ALA A 286 19.98 1.72 11.15
CA ALA A 286 21.10 0.76 11.15
C ALA A 286 21.85 0.75 12.50
N ASN A 287 21.22 0.15 13.52
CA ASN A 287 21.77 -0.07 14.84
C ASN A 287 21.19 -1.35 15.48
N SER A 288 21.94 -1.94 16.40
CA SER A 288 21.61 -3.25 17.00
C SER A 288 20.22 -3.34 17.66
N VAL A 289 19.68 -2.25 18.23
CA VAL A 289 18.34 -2.24 18.85
C VAL A 289 17.28 -2.36 17.77
N CYS A 290 17.39 -1.54 16.72
CA CYS A 290 16.46 -1.58 15.60
C CYS A 290 16.58 -2.85 14.76
N GLU A 291 17.78 -3.38 14.55
CA GLU A 291 18.00 -4.66 13.88
C GLU A 291 17.28 -5.79 14.64
N SER A 292 17.43 -5.84 15.97
CA SER A 292 16.73 -6.81 16.82
C SER A 292 15.21 -6.61 16.79
N ALA A 293 14.73 -5.36 16.81
CA ALA A 293 13.30 -5.05 16.75
C ALA A 293 12.65 -5.45 15.43
N VAL A 294 13.36 -5.30 14.31
CA VAL A 294 12.91 -5.79 13.00
C VAL A 294 12.88 -7.32 12.96
N GLU A 295 13.90 -8.00 13.49
CA GLU A 295 13.90 -9.46 13.58
C GLU A 295 12.76 -9.99 14.47
N ASP A 296 12.51 -9.36 15.61
CA ASP A 296 11.38 -9.64 16.49
C ASP A 296 10.04 -9.50 15.75
N MET A 297 9.84 -8.39 15.04
CA MET A 297 8.63 -8.14 14.26
C MET A 297 8.40 -9.21 13.19
N LEU A 298 9.41 -9.48 12.36
CA LEU A 298 9.29 -10.40 11.23
C LEU A 298 9.17 -11.86 11.68
N SER A 299 9.85 -12.25 12.75
CA SER A 299 9.70 -13.58 13.37
C SER A 299 8.28 -13.77 13.90
N TYR A 300 7.76 -12.79 14.64
CA TYR A 300 6.38 -12.83 15.12
C TYR A 300 5.37 -12.94 13.97
N MET A 301 5.58 -12.21 12.88
CA MET A 301 4.72 -12.31 11.70
C MET A 301 4.80 -13.69 11.04
N GLN A 302 5.99 -14.31 10.93
CA GLN A 302 6.13 -15.67 10.39
C GLN A 302 5.45 -16.72 11.28
N ASP A 303 5.54 -16.61 12.60
CA ASP A 303 4.83 -17.47 13.55
C ASP A 303 3.30 -17.34 13.44
N ASN A 304 2.83 -16.25 12.82
CA ASN A 304 1.43 -15.93 12.57
C ASN A 304 1.14 -15.82 11.06
N SER A 305 1.85 -16.60 10.23
CA SER A 305 1.68 -16.58 8.75
C SER A 305 0.32 -17.13 8.29
N ASP A 306 -0.48 -17.68 9.21
CA ASP A 306 -1.88 -17.97 8.98
C ASP A 306 -2.71 -16.70 8.72
N VAL A 307 -2.25 -15.52 9.15
CA VAL A 307 -2.88 -14.23 8.84
C VAL A 307 -1.95 -13.22 8.17
N TRP A 308 -0.65 -13.23 8.48
CA TRP A 308 0.32 -12.33 7.85
C TRP A 308 0.88 -12.93 6.56
N THR A 309 0.60 -12.27 5.45
CA THR A 309 0.99 -12.72 4.11
C THR A 309 2.39 -12.26 3.70
N GLY A 310 2.95 -11.23 4.36
CA GLY A 310 4.23 -10.67 3.97
C GLY A 310 4.52 -9.29 4.55
N ALA A 311 5.65 -8.73 4.13
CA ALA A 311 6.06 -7.37 4.45
C ALA A 311 6.83 -6.70 3.28
N SER A 312 6.81 -5.37 3.22
CA SER A 312 7.59 -4.55 2.30
C SER A 312 8.35 -3.47 3.07
N TRP A 313 9.68 -3.44 2.90
CA TRP A 313 10.54 -2.45 3.54
C TRP A 313 10.31 -1.05 2.95
N TRP A 314 10.32 -0.02 3.79
CA TRP A 314 10.36 1.37 3.34
C TRP A 314 11.78 1.94 3.50
N SER A 315 12.53 2.26 2.45
CA SER A 315 12.20 2.17 1.01
C SER A 315 13.47 2.05 0.17
N ALA A 316 13.34 1.61 -1.08
CA ALA A 316 14.33 1.74 -2.15
C ALA A 316 13.88 2.83 -3.15
N GLY A 317 14.72 3.15 -4.12
CA GLY A 317 14.49 4.22 -5.08
C GLY A 317 15.73 5.08 -5.34
N PRO A 318 15.89 5.61 -6.56
CA PRO A 318 17.16 6.18 -7.02
C PRO A 318 17.53 7.54 -6.41
N TRP A 319 16.61 8.20 -5.72
CA TRP A 319 16.78 9.58 -5.21
C TRP A 319 16.84 9.70 -3.69
N TRP A 320 16.97 8.58 -2.97
CA TRP A 320 17.04 8.60 -1.51
C TRP A 320 18.35 9.16 -0.94
N GLY A 321 19.44 9.11 -1.70
CA GLY A 321 20.75 9.62 -1.25
C GLY A 321 21.17 9.03 0.11
N SER A 322 21.29 9.89 1.13
CA SER A 322 21.71 9.50 2.48
C SER A 322 20.57 9.15 3.44
N TYR A 323 19.34 8.97 2.93
CA TYR A 323 18.18 8.63 3.76
C TYR A 323 18.43 7.36 4.58
N MET A 324 18.17 7.46 5.89
CA MET A 324 18.52 6.44 6.89
C MET A 324 17.96 5.05 6.61
N TYR A 325 16.80 4.95 5.92
CA TYR A 325 16.17 3.67 5.60
C TYR A 325 16.34 3.25 4.14
N SER A 326 17.20 3.93 3.36
CA SER A 326 17.36 3.57 1.96
C SER A 326 17.92 2.16 1.81
N LEU A 327 17.13 1.30 1.19
CA LEU A 327 17.51 -0.05 0.76
C LEU A 327 17.91 -0.07 -0.72
N GLU A 328 18.16 1.11 -1.32
CA GLU A 328 18.59 1.22 -2.72
C GLU A 328 19.96 0.54 -2.89
N PRO A 329 20.09 -0.48 -3.74
CA PRO A 329 21.35 -1.18 -3.94
C PRO A 329 22.40 -0.30 -4.61
N THR A 330 23.68 -0.34 -4.26
CA THR A 330 24.34 -1.06 -3.15
C THR A 330 24.69 -0.12 -2.00
N ASP A 331 24.26 1.13 -2.08
CA ASP A 331 24.88 2.25 -1.38
C ASP A 331 23.92 2.88 -0.35
N GLY A 332 22.65 2.48 -0.35
CA GLY A 332 21.67 2.91 0.62
C GLY A 332 22.10 2.54 2.06
N PRO A 333 21.98 3.45 3.05
CA PRO A 333 22.41 3.18 4.43
C PRO A 333 21.82 1.91 5.06
N ALA A 334 20.59 1.53 4.71
CA ALA A 334 19.96 0.30 5.22
C ALA A 334 20.38 -0.95 4.42
N TYR A 335 20.84 -0.82 3.18
CA TYR A 335 21.09 -1.96 2.28
C TYR A 335 22.06 -2.97 2.89
N ALA A 336 23.25 -2.52 3.32
CA ALA A 336 24.28 -3.42 3.86
C ALA A 336 23.90 -4.02 5.22
N ALA A 337 23.23 -3.24 6.07
CA ALA A 337 22.83 -3.66 7.42
C ALA A 337 21.64 -4.63 7.40
N TYR A 338 20.59 -4.29 6.64
CA TYR A 338 19.32 -5.01 6.69
C TYR A 338 19.18 -6.12 5.65
N LEU A 339 19.81 -6.04 4.46
CA LEU A 339 19.62 -7.10 3.47
C LEU A 339 19.95 -8.52 4.01
N PRO A 340 21.03 -8.74 4.80
CA PRO A 340 21.29 -10.05 5.42
C PRO A 340 20.22 -10.49 6.43
N ILE A 341 19.63 -9.54 7.16
CA ILE A 341 18.54 -9.79 8.11
C ILE A 341 17.26 -10.18 7.35
N LEU A 342 16.86 -9.34 6.40
CA LEU A 342 15.62 -9.49 5.62
C LEU A 342 15.62 -10.79 4.78
N LYS A 343 16.78 -11.20 4.25
CA LYS A 343 16.94 -12.45 3.48
C LYS A 343 16.47 -13.71 4.21
N LYS A 344 16.50 -13.73 5.55
CA LYS A 344 15.99 -14.85 6.36
C LYS A 344 14.49 -15.08 6.17
N TYR A 345 13.77 -14.05 5.72
CA TYR A 345 12.32 -14.02 5.62
C TYR A 345 11.79 -14.10 4.18
N PHE A 346 12.68 -14.12 3.18
CA PHE A 346 12.27 -14.16 1.77
C PHE A 346 11.54 -15.47 1.43
N PRO A 347 10.51 -15.44 0.58
CA PRO A 347 9.76 -16.65 0.24
C PRO A 347 10.63 -17.65 -0.55
N ASN A 348 10.61 -18.92 -0.15
CA ASN A 348 11.42 -19.99 -0.74
C ASN A 348 11.23 -20.11 -2.27
N GLY A 349 12.32 -20.27 -3.03
CA GLY A 349 12.27 -20.42 -4.48
C GLY A 349 11.95 -19.15 -5.26
N SER A 350 11.95 -17.98 -4.59
CA SER A 350 11.58 -16.72 -5.22
C SER A 350 12.70 -16.03 -5.99
N ALA A 351 13.98 -16.41 -5.86
CA ALA A 351 15.03 -15.78 -6.66
C ALA A 351 14.70 -15.90 -8.16
N ALA A 352 14.99 -14.85 -8.94
CA ALA A 352 14.79 -14.91 -10.39
C ALA A 352 15.53 -16.12 -10.96
N ALA A 353 14.86 -16.93 -11.79
CA ALA A 353 15.55 -17.96 -12.54
C ALA A 353 16.64 -17.25 -13.39
N PRO A 354 17.90 -17.74 -13.38
CA PRO A 354 18.94 -17.12 -14.17
C PRO A 354 18.45 -17.05 -15.62
N VAL A 355 18.49 -15.85 -16.20
CA VAL A 355 18.18 -15.65 -17.61
C VAL A 355 19.25 -16.41 -18.39
N GLY A 356 18.94 -17.64 -18.76
CA GLY A 356 19.84 -18.49 -19.52
C GLY A 356 20.13 -17.80 -20.85
N ASN A 357 21.39 -17.37 -21.02
CA ASN A 357 21.95 -17.14 -22.34
C ASN A 357 21.61 -18.37 -23.20
N SER A 358 20.98 -18.16 -24.36
CA SER A 358 20.79 -19.20 -25.37
C SER A 358 22.15 -19.61 -25.92
N GLY A 359 22.86 -20.44 -25.16
CA GLY A 359 23.99 -21.24 -25.60
C GLY A 359 23.43 -22.44 -26.35
N SER A 360 23.68 -22.45 -27.65
CA SER A 360 23.36 -23.55 -28.55
C SER A 360 23.90 -24.88 -28.01
N SER A 361 23.06 -25.92 -28.03
CA SER A 361 23.52 -27.30 -27.96
C SER A 361 22.72 -28.17 -28.93
N PRO A 362 23.33 -29.26 -29.44
CA PRO A 362 23.20 -29.68 -30.83
C PRO A 362 21.95 -30.52 -31.08
N SER A 363 21.31 -30.26 -32.21
CA SER A 363 20.17 -31.04 -32.70
C SER A 363 20.65 -32.35 -33.32
N THR A 364 20.19 -33.47 -32.77
CA THR A 364 20.31 -34.81 -33.36
C THR A 364 19.55 -34.89 -34.68
N THR A 365 20.29 -35.20 -35.73
CA THR A 365 19.85 -35.30 -37.12
C THR A 365 18.92 -36.51 -37.30
N THR A 366 17.69 -36.28 -37.76
CA THR A 366 16.89 -37.33 -38.40
C THR A 366 16.67 -36.92 -39.85
N THR A 367 17.21 -37.71 -40.75
CA THR A 367 17.24 -37.52 -42.20
C THR A 367 15.88 -37.85 -42.83
N THR A 368 15.29 -36.90 -43.55
CA THR A 368 14.37 -37.17 -44.66
C THR A 368 14.63 -36.25 -45.85
N LYS A 369 14.72 -36.90 -47.01
CA LYS A 369 15.07 -36.46 -48.36
C LYS A 369 14.14 -35.35 -48.93
N PRO A 370 14.65 -34.37 -49.71
CA PRO A 370 13.84 -33.33 -50.32
C PRO A 370 13.29 -33.71 -51.70
N ALA A 371 12.10 -33.19 -52.03
CA ALA A 371 11.52 -33.14 -53.38
C ALA A 371 11.09 -31.68 -53.69
N PRO A 372 11.06 -31.26 -54.96
CA PRO A 372 11.72 -30.03 -55.38
C PRO A 372 10.83 -28.78 -55.42
N ALA A 373 11.52 -27.64 -55.39
CA ALA A 373 11.00 -26.28 -55.48
C ALA A 373 10.30 -25.96 -56.81
N GLN A 374 9.22 -25.17 -56.73
CA GLN A 374 8.78 -24.30 -57.80
C GLN A 374 8.75 -22.85 -57.28
N GLN A 375 9.48 -21.97 -57.97
CA GLN A 375 9.55 -20.53 -57.78
C GLN A 375 8.56 -19.83 -58.76
N PRO A 376 8.38 -18.49 -58.72
CA PRO A 376 7.07 -17.86 -58.68
C PRO A 376 6.65 -17.22 -60.02
N ALA A 377 5.34 -17.00 -60.19
CA ALA A 377 4.83 -16.17 -61.28
C ALA A 377 4.03 -14.99 -60.72
N THR A 378 4.56 -13.79 -60.98
CA THR A 378 3.94 -12.48 -60.75
C THR A 378 2.99 -12.12 -61.88
N THR A 379 1.78 -11.66 -61.59
CA THR A 379 0.98 -10.84 -62.51
C THR A 379 0.20 -9.76 -61.78
N LYS A 380 0.31 -8.53 -62.29
CA LYS A 380 -0.30 -7.28 -61.80
C LYS A 380 -1.73 -7.07 -62.34
N ALA A 381 -2.57 -6.50 -61.47
CA ALA A 381 -3.69 -5.55 -61.70
C ALA A 381 -4.94 -6.02 -62.47
N PRO A 382 -6.10 -5.30 -62.41
CA PRO A 382 -6.54 -4.21 -61.52
C PRO A 382 -7.88 -4.50 -60.78
N VAL A 383 -8.14 -3.82 -59.66
CA VAL A 383 -9.47 -3.87 -58.98
C VAL A 383 -10.31 -2.68 -59.45
N GLN A 384 -11.49 -3.01 -59.96
CA GLN A 384 -12.48 -2.11 -60.52
C GLN A 384 -13.37 -1.53 -59.41
N ILE A 385 -13.48 -0.21 -59.35
CA ILE A 385 -14.38 0.53 -58.47
C ILE A 385 -15.75 0.60 -59.16
N THR A 386 -16.82 0.21 -58.47
CA THR A 386 -18.20 0.49 -58.91
C THR A 386 -18.91 1.29 -57.82
N THR A 387 -19.21 2.53 -58.19
CA THR A 387 -20.05 3.49 -57.48
C THR A 387 -21.52 3.22 -57.82
N THR A 388 -22.40 3.30 -56.82
CA THR A 388 -23.80 3.65 -57.05
C THR A 388 -24.30 4.46 -55.85
N ALA A 389 -24.84 5.63 -56.15
CA ALA A 389 -25.32 6.62 -55.20
C ALA A 389 -26.84 6.77 -55.28
N GLN A 390 -27.39 7.39 -54.22
CA GLN A 390 -28.64 8.19 -54.10
C GLN A 390 -29.83 7.57 -53.33
N PRO A 391 -30.73 8.40 -52.73
CA PRO A 391 -30.56 9.76 -52.20
C PRO A 391 -31.21 10.05 -50.83
N VAL A 392 -30.88 11.27 -50.39
CA VAL A 392 -31.23 12.10 -49.22
C VAL A 392 -32.74 12.33 -48.98
N SER A 393 -33.15 12.46 -47.70
CA SER A 393 -34.06 13.54 -47.29
C SER A 393 -33.94 13.95 -45.80
N LYS A 394 -33.67 15.26 -45.61
CA LYS A 394 -33.98 16.19 -44.50
C LYS A 394 -33.55 15.90 -43.04
N PRO A 395 -32.80 16.86 -42.44
CA PRO A 395 -32.97 17.28 -41.06
C PRO A 395 -33.73 18.61 -40.96
N ILE A 396 -34.64 18.70 -39.99
CA ILE A 396 -35.40 19.90 -39.60
C ILE A 396 -34.56 20.69 -38.57
N SER A 397 -34.63 22.02 -38.67
CA SER A 397 -33.88 22.98 -37.86
C SER A 397 -34.70 23.52 -36.68
N THR A 398 -34.04 23.60 -35.51
CA THR A 398 -34.02 24.66 -34.47
C THR A 398 -35.31 25.25 -33.87
N GLU A 399 -35.43 25.17 -32.52
CA GLU A 399 -35.53 26.33 -31.59
C GLU A 399 -35.31 25.85 -30.11
N PRO A 400 -34.71 26.65 -29.19
CA PRO A 400 -34.27 26.18 -27.87
C PRO A 400 -35.26 26.45 -26.74
N ALA A 401 -35.34 25.52 -25.77
CA ALA A 401 -36.13 25.68 -24.54
C ALA A 401 -35.27 26.22 -23.38
N GLN A 402 -35.85 27.21 -22.70
CA GLN A 402 -35.28 28.12 -21.70
C GLN A 402 -34.90 27.48 -20.36
N ALA A 403 -33.92 28.11 -19.72
CA ALA A 403 -33.58 27.98 -18.31
C ALA A 403 -34.67 28.57 -17.40
N PRO A 404 -34.91 28.03 -16.19
CA PRO A 404 -35.74 28.68 -15.19
C PRO A 404 -34.95 29.77 -14.44
N ALA A 405 -35.51 30.98 -14.41
CA ALA A 405 -35.06 32.14 -13.63
C ALA A 405 -35.73 32.13 -12.22
N PRO A 406 -35.28 32.99 -11.28
CA PRO A 406 -35.33 32.73 -9.84
C PRO A 406 -36.66 33.08 -9.18
N VAL A 407 -36.96 32.38 -8.08
CA VAL A 407 -38.11 32.62 -7.22
C VAL A 407 -37.92 33.91 -6.41
N ALA A 408 -38.97 34.73 -6.41
CA ALA A 408 -39.01 36.07 -5.85
C ALA A 408 -38.94 36.12 -4.32
N THR A 409 -38.22 37.12 -3.85
CA THR A 409 -38.08 37.61 -2.47
C THR A 409 -39.42 38.14 -1.95
N SER A 410 -39.89 37.64 -0.81
CA SER A 410 -41.01 38.22 -0.06
C SER A 410 -40.49 39.19 1.00
N THR A 411 -40.86 40.46 0.85
CA THR A 411 -40.62 41.56 1.80
C THR A 411 -41.67 41.52 2.91
N PHE A 412 -41.24 41.28 4.15
CA PHE A 412 -42.04 41.58 5.35
C PHE A 412 -41.49 42.84 6.02
N THR A 413 -42.32 43.88 6.03
CA THR A 413 -42.19 45.09 6.84
C THR A 413 -42.78 44.84 8.22
N THR A 414 -41.98 44.98 9.28
CA THR A 414 -42.50 45.26 10.62
C THR A 414 -41.72 46.35 11.33
N LYS A 415 -42.53 47.30 11.81
CA LYS A 415 -42.31 48.56 12.50
C LYS A 415 -41.53 48.42 13.81
N ALA A 416 -40.69 49.41 14.09
CA ALA A 416 -39.95 49.59 15.34
C ALA A 416 -40.83 50.13 16.49
N ALA A 417 -40.52 49.71 17.73
CA ALA A 417 -40.65 50.51 18.96
C ALA A 417 -39.91 49.82 20.12
N GLY A 418 -39.12 50.58 20.89
CA GLY A 418 -38.62 50.15 22.21
C GLY A 418 -37.15 50.43 22.50
N THR A 419 -36.87 51.65 22.95
CA THR A 419 -35.60 52.18 23.49
C THR A 419 -35.03 51.41 24.69
N THR A 420 -33.70 51.34 24.80
CA THR A 420 -32.91 51.91 25.92
C THR A 420 -31.42 51.97 25.55
N LYS A 421 -30.79 53.11 25.85
CA LYS A 421 -29.37 53.40 25.64
C LYS A 421 -28.55 52.86 26.82
N SER A 422 -27.39 52.24 26.54
CA SER A 422 -26.20 52.40 27.39
C SER A 422 -24.92 52.14 26.57
N ALA A 423 -23.85 52.82 26.94
CA ALA A 423 -22.74 53.24 26.09
C ALA A 423 -21.48 52.35 26.15
N CYS A 424 -20.64 52.52 25.11
CA CYS A 424 -19.19 52.38 25.02
C CYS A 424 -18.51 51.01 25.26
N THR A 425 -17.94 50.43 24.19
CA THR A 425 -16.46 50.34 23.99
C THR A 425 -16.14 49.78 22.59
N ALA A 426 -15.11 50.33 21.93
CA ALA A 426 -14.73 50.03 20.56
C ALA A 426 -14.13 48.61 20.40
N LYS A 427 -14.56 47.90 19.35
CA LYS A 427 -14.04 46.58 18.95
C LYS A 427 -12.89 46.76 17.93
N PRO A 428 -11.72 46.13 18.10
CA PRO A 428 -10.64 46.23 17.12
C PRO A 428 -10.98 45.50 15.82
N VAL A 429 -10.41 46.03 14.74
CA VAL A 429 -10.44 45.56 13.36
C VAL A 429 -9.99 44.09 13.25
N ALA A 430 -10.74 43.29 12.48
CA ALA A 430 -10.39 41.91 12.19
C ALA A 430 -9.10 41.83 11.37
N THR A 431 -8.06 41.25 11.97
CA THR A 431 -6.85 40.78 11.30
C THR A 431 -7.05 39.33 10.85
N GLN A 432 -6.47 38.98 9.70
CA GLN A 432 -6.45 37.62 9.12
C GLN A 432 -6.07 36.55 10.16
N PRO A 433 -6.55 35.29 10.02
CA PRO A 433 -6.08 34.21 10.88
C PRO A 433 -4.58 33.99 10.64
N ALA A 434 -3.76 34.27 11.65
CA ALA A 434 -2.39 33.82 11.69
C ALA A 434 -2.37 32.28 11.72
N SER A 435 -1.51 31.68 10.90
CA SER A 435 -1.20 30.25 11.01
C SER A 435 -0.69 29.94 12.42
N PRO A 436 -1.08 28.82 13.05
CA PRO A 436 -0.54 28.47 14.35
C PRO A 436 0.94 28.11 14.18
N SER A 437 1.83 29.02 14.59
CA SER A 437 3.23 28.68 14.80
C SER A 437 3.31 27.79 16.04
N THR A 438 3.29 26.49 15.86
CA THR A 438 3.73 25.55 16.90
C THR A 438 5.23 25.79 17.09
N GLY A 439 5.54 26.58 18.12
CA GLY A 439 6.90 27.00 18.44
C GLY A 439 7.77 25.81 18.83
N GLY A 440 8.63 25.39 17.91
CA GLY A 440 9.61 24.33 18.11
C GLY A 440 10.33 24.02 16.81
N THR A 441 11.59 23.58 16.92
CA THR A 441 12.28 22.89 15.84
C THR A 441 12.02 21.40 15.97
N VAL A 442 11.98 20.68 14.86
CA VAL A 442 11.96 19.20 14.84
C VAL A 442 13.29 18.65 14.34
N GLY A 443 13.63 17.44 14.80
CA GLY A 443 14.90 16.79 14.50
C GLY A 443 15.05 16.41 13.03
N ARG A 444 16.26 15.97 12.66
CA ARG A 444 16.50 15.35 11.35
C ARG A 444 15.50 14.22 11.11
N TRP A 445 15.04 14.10 9.87
CA TRP A 445 14.07 13.11 9.39
C TRP A 445 12.63 13.32 9.84
N SER A 446 12.35 14.20 10.80
CA SER A 446 10.97 14.51 11.21
C SER A 446 10.18 15.21 10.11
N GLN A 447 8.86 14.96 10.08
CA GLN A 447 7.95 15.73 9.23
C GLN A 447 7.97 17.20 9.67
N CYS A 448 8.13 18.09 8.70
CA CYS A 448 8.22 19.54 8.91
C CYS A 448 7.27 20.32 7.99
N GLY A 449 6.43 19.62 7.22
CA GLY A 449 5.56 20.24 6.25
C GLY A 449 4.75 19.23 5.45
N GLY A 450 4.10 19.74 4.41
CA GLY A 450 3.13 19.01 3.61
C GLY A 450 1.72 19.57 3.77
N MET A 451 0.88 19.33 2.78
CA MET A 451 -0.47 19.86 2.78
C MET A 451 -1.29 19.29 3.94
N ASN A 452 -1.93 20.19 4.69
CA ASN A 452 -2.69 19.90 5.92
C ASN A 452 -1.84 19.55 7.16
N TRP A 453 -0.50 19.65 7.09
CA TRP A 453 0.36 19.55 8.28
C TRP A 453 0.11 20.72 9.23
N THR A 454 -0.04 20.41 10.53
CA THR A 454 -0.28 21.42 11.59
C THR A 454 0.81 21.43 12.67
N GLY A 455 1.80 20.54 12.57
CA GLY A 455 2.94 20.48 13.48
C GLY A 455 4.02 21.52 13.17
N ALA A 456 5.19 21.36 13.79
CA ALA A 456 6.31 22.27 13.63
C ALA A 456 6.82 22.30 12.18
N THR A 457 7.30 23.47 11.74
CA THR A 457 7.78 23.69 10.36
C THR A 457 9.26 24.05 10.26
N ALA A 458 9.91 24.29 11.40
CA ALA A 458 11.35 24.55 11.47
C ALA A 458 12.11 23.27 11.81
N CYS A 459 13.26 23.07 11.17
CA CYS A 459 14.16 21.97 11.47
C CYS A 459 15.28 22.43 12.41
N GLU A 460 15.78 21.52 13.23
CA GLU A 460 17.00 21.73 14.01
C GLU A 460 18.18 22.01 13.06
N SER A 461 19.04 22.96 13.43
CA SER A 461 20.27 23.24 12.66
C SER A 461 21.19 22.01 12.65
N PRO A 462 21.80 21.63 11.51
CA PRO A 462 21.88 22.37 10.24
C PRO A 462 20.82 21.99 9.18
N TYR A 463 19.82 21.20 9.56
CA TYR A 463 18.86 20.61 8.63
C TYR A 463 17.87 21.64 8.08
N LYS A 464 17.32 21.33 6.92
CA LYS A 464 16.29 22.17 6.29
C LYS A 464 15.03 21.37 6.06
N CYS A 465 13.89 22.04 6.12
CA CYS A 465 12.63 21.41 5.74
C CYS A 465 12.64 21.24 4.21
N VAL A 466 12.85 20.01 3.76
CA VAL A 466 12.89 19.64 2.35
C VAL A 466 11.62 18.90 2.01
N GLU A 467 10.88 19.47 1.08
CA GLU A 467 9.66 18.90 0.56
C GLU A 467 9.91 17.59 -0.18
N GLN A 468 9.16 16.55 0.18
CA GLN A 468 9.26 15.24 -0.47
C GLN A 468 8.13 15.06 -1.48
N ASN A 469 6.90 15.48 -1.19
CA ASN A 469 5.76 15.48 -2.11
C ASN A 469 4.74 16.55 -1.64
N PRO A 470 3.59 16.78 -2.31
CA PRO A 470 2.64 17.83 -1.87
C PRO A 470 2.12 17.63 -0.45
N TYR A 471 2.08 16.39 0.03
CA TYR A 471 1.47 15.98 1.30
C TYR A 471 2.49 15.79 2.43
N TYR A 472 3.78 15.69 2.13
CA TYR A 472 4.83 15.38 3.09
C TYR A 472 6.12 16.17 2.82
N SER A 473 6.67 16.79 3.86
CA SER A 473 8.00 17.41 3.85
C SER A 473 8.78 16.96 5.08
N GLN A 474 10.10 16.83 4.93
CA GLN A 474 10.98 16.19 5.92
C GLN A 474 12.23 17.03 6.20
N CYS A 475 12.71 17.03 7.43
CA CYS A 475 13.99 17.65 7.76
C CYS A 475 15.17 16.84 7.22
N LEU A 476 15.95 17.40 6.28
CA LEU A 476 17.08 16.73 5.62
C LEU A 476 18.42 17.45 5.82
#